data_AF-A0AAV0U3W0-F1
#
_entry.id   AF-A0AAV0U3W0-F1
#
_cell.length_a   1.000
_cell.length_b   1.000
_cell.length_c   1.000
_cell.angle_alpha   90.00
_cell.angle_beta   90.00
_cell.angle_gamma   90.00
#
_symmetry.space_group_name_H-M   'P 1'
#
loop_
_entity.id
_entity.type
_entity.pdbx_description
1 polymer ?
#
loop_
_entity_poly.entity_id
_entity_poly.type
_entity_poly.pdbx_seq_one_letter_code
_entity_poly.pdbx_strand_id
1 'polypeptide(L)'
;MRNAYLDQTRYVDAQAYEKYQRYMGQELIVSECVVGSPSQVFDAWLEEVWLAGGLELHEGEGRGYVGHVRGVILGVEEEILSVGLPIDDLVDSDGGRPSLAATQRDCSKIPSICYKIRKFGQFPLQKHFAFVQFVDVAASPESTPATLVIWSLKVQPSVIGYLFCCGGLIKFILRSTIQSLLKALSVNAAAKTNRHLD
;
A
#
# COMPACT_ATOMS: atom_id res chain seq x y z
N MET A 1 0.77 -2.40 -27.28
CA MET A 1 0.38 -3.10 -26.04
C MET A 1 -0.62 -2.20 -25.32
N ARG A 2 -1.90 -2.61 -25.24
CA ARG A 2 -2.95 -1.83 -24.56
C ARG A 2 -2.66 -1.88 -23.05
N ASN A 3 -2.35 -0.75 -22.45
CA ASN A 3 -2.44 -0.60 -20.99
C ASN A 3 -3.88 -0.91 -20.61
N ALA A 4 -4.10 -1.99 -19.88
CA ALA A 4 -5.36 -2.21 -19.19
C ALA A 4 -5.42 -1.15 -18.10
N TYR A 5 -5.94 0.03 -18.43
CA TYR A 5 -6.37 1.00 -17.44
C TYR A 5 -7.39 0.27 -16.56
N LEU A 6 -6.99 -0.08 -15.34
CA LEU A 6 -7.95 -0.50 -14.34
C LEU A 6 -8.95 0.65 -14.23
N ASP A 7 -10.24 0.29 -14.27
CA ASP A 7 -11.31 1.26 -14.13
C ASP A 7 -11.12 2.04 -12.83
N GLN A 8 -10.89 3.35 -12.96
CA GLN A 8 -10.64 4.27 -11.83
C GLN A 8 -11.76 4.17 -10.80
N THR A 9 -12.98 3.82 -11.21
CA THR A 9 -14.14 3.67 -10.32
C THR A 9 -13.99 2.53 -9.32
N ARG A 10 -13.02 1.63 -9.50
CA ARG A 10 -12.71 0.58 -8.53
C ARG A 10 -11.94 1.09 -7.33
N TYR A 11 -11.24 2.22 -7.41
CA TYR A 11 -10.50 2.74 -6.26
C TYR A 11 -11.42 3.49 -5.31
N VAL A 12 -11.26 3.26 -4.01
CA VAL A 12 -11.95 4.05 -2.97
C VAL A 12 -11.50 5.51 -3.06
N ASP A 13 -10.19 5.74 -3.22
CA ASP A 13 -9.62 7.06 -3.52
C ASP A 13 -9.23 7.16 -5.00
N ALA A 14 -10.23 7.38 -5.83
CA ALA A 14 -10.07 7.55 -7.27
C ALA A 14 -9.15 8.74 -7.63
N GLN A 15 -9.13 9.80 -6.83
CA GLN A 15 -8.32 11.00 -7.11
C GLN A 15 -6.83 10.72 -6.87
N ALA A 16 -6.50 9.96 -5.82
CA ALA A 16 -5.14 9.49 -5.56
C ALA A 16 -4.60 8.65 -6.72
N TYR A 17 -5.41 7.72 -7.23
CA TYR A 17 -5.02 6.91 -8.38
C TYR A 17 -4.74 7.79 -9.62
N GLU A 18 -5.62 8.73 -9.94
CA GLU A 18 -5.44 9.65 -11.06
C GLU A 18 -4.18 10.51 -10.91
N LYS A 19 -3.94 11.01 -9.70
CA LYS A 19 -2.72 11.75 -9.35
C LYS A 19 -1.48 10.90 -9.53
N TYR A 20 -1.50 9.63 -9.09
CA TYR A 20 -0.42 8.68 -9.31
C TYR A 20 -0.18 8.46 -10.81
N GLN A 21 -1.24 8.23 -11.60
CA GLN A 21 -1.13 8.00 -13.05
C GLN A 21 -0.48 9.19 -13.77
N ARG A 22 -0.86 10.41 -13.41
CA ARG A 22 -0.29 11.65 -13.96
C ARG A 22 1.11 11.98 -13.46
N TYR A 23 1.55 11.36 -12.37
CA TYR A 23 2.88 11.62 -11.84
C TYR A 23 3.95 11.13 -12.83
N MET A 24 4.92 12.00 -13.11
CA MET A 24 6.01 11.72 -14.03
C MET A 24 7.19 11.12 -13.28
N GLY A 25 7.78 10.06 -13.80
CA GLY A 25 8.97 9.46 -13.21
C GLY A 25 9.21 8.05 -13.74
N GLN A 26 10.32 7.48 -13.33
CA GLN A 26 10.60 6.07 -13.55
C GLN A 26 9.75 5.26 -12.57
N GLU A 27 8.96 4.34 -13.11
CA GLU A 27 8.07 3.49 -12.32
C GLU A 27 8.78 2.23 -11.82
N LEU A 28 8.48 1.87 -10.58
CA LEU A 28 8.89 0.63 -9.94
C LEU A 28 7.66 0.03 -9.25
N ILE A 29 7.38 -1.24 -9.51
CA ILE A 29 6.26 -1.96 -8.92
C ILE A 29 6.80 -3.21 -8.25
N VAL A 30 6.39 -3.43 -7.00
CA VAL A 30 6.64 -4.65 -6.24
C VAL A 30 5.31 -5.10 -5.65
N SER A 31 5.04 -6.40 -5.70
CA SER A 31 3.81 -6.96 -5.18
C SER A 31 4.07 -8.26 -4.43
N GLU A 32 3.26 -8.52 -3.41
CA GLU A 32 3.31 -9.74 -2.61
C GLU A 32 1.88 -10.14 -2.20
N CYS A 33 1.60 -11.44 -2.15
CA CYS A 33 0.34 -11.95 -1.64
C CYS A 33 0.46 -12.16 -0.12
N VAL A 34 -0.47 -11.58 0.63
CA VAL A 34 -0.50 -11.62 2.10
C VAL A 34 -1.78 -12.30 2.55
N VAL A 35 -1.67 -13.25 3.47
CA VAL A 35 -2.83 -13.92 4.07
C VAL A 35 -3.59 -12.92 4.96
N GLY A 36 -4.89 -12.77 4.74
CA GLY A 36 -5.74 -11.82 5.45
C GLY A 36 -6.69 -11.06 4.51
N SER A 37 -7.73 -10.46 5.08
CA SER A 37 -8.63 -9.56 4.35
C SER A 37 -7.92 -8.24 3.98
N PRO A 38 -8.44 -7.48 2.98
CA PRO A 38 -7.87 -6.18 2.64
C PRO A 38 -7.74 -5.26 3.84
N SER A 39 -8.72 -5.26 4.76
CA SER A 39 -8.71 -4.45 5.97
C SER A 39 -7.62 -4.87 6.96
N GLN A 40 -7.49 -6.18 7.21
CA GLN A 40 -6.46 -6.71 8.10
C GLN A 40 -5.06 -6.44 7.56
N VAL A 41 -4.86 -6.63 6.26
CA VAL A 41 -3.57 -6.41 5.60
C VAL A 41 -3.25 -4.92 5.48
N PHE A 42 -4.26 -4.07 5.28
CA PHE A 42 -4.13 -2.61 5.31
C PHE A 42 -3.62 -2.13 6.67
N ASP A 43 -4.26 -2.56 7.77
CA ASP A 43 -3.85 -2.19 9.13
C ASP A 43 -2.45 -2.73 9.44
N ALA A 44 -2.18 -3.99 9.11
CA ALA A 44 -0.87 -4.59 9.31
C ALA A 44 0.23 -3.88 8.51
N TRP A 45 -0.05 -3.40 7.30
CA TRP A 45 0.89 -2.60 6.53
C TRP A 45 1.18 -1.27 7.23
N LEU A 46 0.16 -0.57 7.74
CA LEU A 46 0.37 0.67 8.51
C LEU A 46 1.21 0.42 9.76
N GLU A 47 0.88 -0.60 10.55
CA GLU A 47 1.58 -0.90 11.79
C GLU A 47 3.02 -1.38 11.55
N GLU A 48 3.18 -2.43 10.75
CA GLU A 48 4.45 -3.16 10.62
C GLU A 48 5.40 -2.53 9.61
N VAL A 49 4.87 -1.81 8.62
CA VAL A 49 5.68 -1.19 7.56
C VAL A 49 5.77 0.31 7.73
N TRP A 50 4.65 1.00 7.99
CA TRP A 50 4.66 2.46 8.09
C TRP A 50 5.18 2.95 9.45
N LEU A 51 4.48 2.62 10.52
CA LEU A 51 4.73 3.13 11.87
C LEU A 51 6.00 2.52 12.47
N ALA A 52 6.21 1.20 12.34
CA ALA A 52 7.44 0.56 12.80
C ALA A 52 8.69 0.90 11.95
N GLY A 53 8.48 1.42 10.73
CA GLY A 53 9.55 1.66 9.75
C GLY A 53 10.30 2.98 9.90
N GLY A 54 9.93 3.84 10.85
CA GLY A 54 10.55 5.15 11.02
C GLY A 54 10.25 5.82 12.36
N LEU A 55 10.91 6.93 12.61
CA LEU A 55 10.62 7.80 13.76
C LEU A 55 9.43 8.68 13.42
N GLU A 56 8.40 8.70 14.26
CA GLU A 56 7.29 9.62 14.11
C GLU A 56 7.75 11.08 14.28
N LEU A 57 7.41 11.92 13.30
CA LEU A 57 7.70 13.35 13.30
C LEU A 57 6.44 14.20 13.37
N HIS A 58 5.31 13.66 12.89
CA HIS A 58 4.00 14.28 12.98
C HIS A 58 2.94 13.18 13.02
N GLU A 59 2.02 13.28 13.98
CA GLU A 59 0.87 12.39 14.08
C GLU A 59 -0.06 12.60 12.87
N GLY A 60 -0.73 11.54 12.43
CA GLY A 60 -1.72 11.62 11.36
C GLY A 60 -3.14 11.45 11.89
N GLU A 61 -4.12 11.69 11.03
CA GLU A 61 -5.53 11.64 11.39
C GLU A 61 -6.21 10.36 10.90
N GLY A 62 -7.06 9.79 11.76
CA GLY A 62 -7.91 8.64 11.47
C GLY A 62 -7.14 7.33 11.27
N ARG A 63 -7.87 6.26 10.93
CA ARG A 63 -7.31 4.92 10.70
C ARG A 63 -6.20 4.89 9.65
N GLY A 64 -6.29 5.76 8.64
CA GLY A 64 -5.32 5.87 7.55
C GLY A 64 -4.08 6.70 7.88
N TYR A 65 -4.03 7.36 9.03
CA TYR A 65 -2.95 8.26 9.42
C TYR A 65 -2.66 9.33 8.36
N VAL A 66 -3.70 9.94 7.78
CA VAL A 66 -3.53 10.99 6.76
C VAL A 66 -2.82 12.19 7.39
N GLY A 67 -1.79 12.71 6.69
CA GLY A 67 -0.93 13.78 7.21
C GLY A 67 0.21 13.28 8.10
N HIS A 68 0.24 11.99 8.48
CA HIS A 68 1.33 11.42 9.28
C HIS A 68 2.66 11.58 8.58
N VAL A 69 3.66 11.99 9.35
CA VAL A 69 5.03 12.14 8.87
C VAL A 69 5.95 11.24 9.68
N ARG A 70 6.74 10.44 8.98
CA ARG A 70 7.84 9.67 9.55
C ARG A 70 9.19 10.10 8.99
N GLY A 71 10.19 10.10 9.85
CA GLY A 71 11.59 10.17 9.49
C GLY A 71 12.15 8.76 9.30
N VAL A 72 12.77 8.51 8.15
CA VAL A 72 13.49 7.27 7.88
C VAL A 72 14.99 7.55 7.76
N ILE A 73 15.78 6.53 7.44
CA ILE A 73 17.23 6.63 7.32
C ILE A 73 17.66 7.76 6.37
N LEU A 74 18.89 8.25 6.55
CA LEU A 74 19.51 9.30 5.72
C LEU A 74 18.76 10.66 5.73
N GLY A 75 17.96 10.91 6.77
CA GLY A 75 17.24 12.17 6.95
C GLY A 75 16.09 12.37 5.95
N VAL A 76 15.59 11.27 5.37
CA VAL A 76 14.42 11.26 4.51
C VAL A 76 13.17 11.39 5.38
N GLU A 77 12.22 12.22 4.96
CA GLU A 77 10.93 12.35 5.63
C GLU A 77 9.82 12.02 4.64
N GLU A 78 8.92 11.12 5.04
CA GLU A 78 7.80 10.63 4.24
C GLU A 78 6.49 11.04 4.88
N GLU A 79 5.50 11.35 4.04
CA GLU A 79 4.20 11.88 4.47
C GLU A 79 3.07 11.13 3.76
N ILE A 80 2.10 10.60 4.52
CA ILE A 80 0.84 10.07 3.98
C ILE A 80 -0.03 11.23 3.52
N LEU A 81 -0.41 11.23 2.25
CA LEU A 81 -1.16 12.31 1.62
C LEU A 81 -2.65 12.03 1.55
N SER A 82 -3.02 10.79 1.26
CA SER A 82 -4.41 10.39 1.14
C SER A 82 -4.54 8.87 1.27
N VAL A 83 -5.74 8.44 1.63
CA VAL A 83 -6.05 7.05 1.90
C VAL A 83 -7.47 6.75 1.43
N GLY A 84 -7.61 5.70 0.63
CA GLY A 84 -8.89 5.04 0.39
C GLY A 84 -9.04 3.89 1.37
N LEU A 85 -9.86 4.07 2.42
CA LEU A 85 -10.02 3.09 3.48
C LEU A 85 -10.70 1.80 2.98
N PRO A 86 -10.37 0.65 3.59
CA PRO A 86 -11.15 -0.58 3.38
C PRO A 86 -12.60 -0.39 3.83
N ILE A 87 -13.53 -0.90 3.01
CA ILE A 87 -14.95 -0.93 3.33
C ILE A 87 -15.20 -2.22 4.11
N ASP A 88 -15.45 -2.08 5.40
CA ASP A 88 -15.71 -3.20 6.31
C ASP A 88 -17.20 -3.55 6.42
N ASP A 89 -18.07 -2.75 5.79
CA ASP A 89 -19.51 -2.82 6.00
C ASP A 89 -20.14 -4.09 5.43
N LEU A 90 -21.08 -4.62 6.22
CA LEU A 90 -22.00 -5.69 5.84
C LEU A 90 -23.01 -5.12 4.83
N VAL A 91 -23.09 -5.70 3.63
CA VAL A 91 -24.19 -5.39 2.72
C VAL A 91 -25.46 -6.00 3.32
N ASP A 92 -26.31 -5.16 3.92
CA ASP A 92 -27.69 -5.52 4.23
C ASP A 92 -28.39 -5.86 2.90
N SER A 93 -28.51 -7.15 2.60
CA SER A 93 -29.43 -7.60 1.56
C SER A 93 -30.85 -7.31 2.06
N ASP A 94 -31.55 -6.46 1.31
CA ASP A 94 -32.94 -6.05 1.50
C ASP A 94 -33.82 -7.12 2.21
N GLY A 95 -34.37 -6.76 3.38
CA GLY A 95 -35.54 -7.43 3.95
C GLY A 95 -35.30 -8.43 5.09
N GLY A 96 -34.86 -7.96 6.25
CA GLY A 96 -35.39 -8.38 7.56
C GLY A 96 -35.29 -9.86 7.96
N ARG A 97 -34.44 -10.68 7.33
CA ARG A 97 -34.16 -12.06 7.76
C ARG A 97 -32.69 -12.16 8.17
N PRO A 98 -32.35 -12.64 9.38
CA PRO A 98 -30.98 -12.93 9.73
C PRO A 98 -30.57 -14.21 8.99
N SER A 99 -30.10 -14.06 7.75
CA SER A 99 -29.48 -15.14 6.99
C SER A 99 -28.06 -15.35 7.52
N LEU A 100 -27.69 -16.62 7.75
CA LEU A 100 -26.37 -17.14 8.14
C LEU A 100 -25.21 -16.80 7.16
N ALA A 101 -25.39 -15.81 6.29
CA ALA A 101 -24.47 -15.35 5.26
C ALA A 101 -24.04 -13.88 5.48
N ALA A 102 -23.85 -13.48 6.75
CA ALA A 102 -23.42 -12.15 7.14
C ALA A 102 -21.91 -11.93 6.89
N THR A 103 -21.45 -11.92 5.62
CA THR A 103 -20.06 -11.58 5.26
C THR A 103 -19.87 -11.31 3.76
N GLN A 104 -20.85 -10.75 3.04
CA GLN A 104 -20.57 -10.32 1.66
C GLN A 104 -19.78 -9.00 1.67
N ARG A 105 -18.45 -9.11 1.72
CA ARG A 105 -17.52 -7.99 1.54
C ARG A 105 -17.72 -7.38 0.15
N ASP A 106 -17.74 -6.06 0.04
CA ASP A 106 -17.66 -5.41 -1.28
C ASP A 106 -16.23 -5.52 -1.84
N CYS A 107 -15.92 -6.68 -2.41
CA CYS A 107 -14.65 -6.95 -3.08
C CYS A 107 -14.47 -6.14 -4.39
N SER A 108 -15.44 -5.30 -4.77
CA SER A 108 -15.36 -4.49 -6.00
C SER A 108 -14.40 -3.31 -5.85
N LYS A 109 -14.27 -2.79 -4.61
CA LYS A 109 -13.48 -1.60 -4.29
C LYS A 109 -12.08 -1.95 -3.81
N ILE A 110 -11.12 -1.12 -4.21
CA ILE A 110 -9.69 -1.28 -3.93
C ILE A 110 -9.27 -0.19 -2.93
N PRO A 111 -8.97 -0.57 -1.69
CA PRO A 111 -8.34 0.31 -0.71
C PRO A 111 -6.93 0.66 -1.15
N SER A 112 -6.47 1.85 -0.75
CA SER A 112 -5.16 2.33 -1.16
C SER A 112 -4.57 3.38 -0.22
N ILE A 113 -3.25 3.52 -0.25
CA ILE A 113 -2.50 4.55 0.49
C ILE A 113 -1.61 5.30 -0.50
N CYS A 114 -1.66 6.62 -0.43
CA CYS A 114 -0.84 7.52 -1.24
C CYS A 114 0.11 8.29 -0.33
N TYR A 115 1.42 8.23 -0.59
CA TYR A 115 2.42 8.95 0.21
C TYR A 115 3.54 9.51 -0.67
N LYS A 116 4.27 10.51 -0.16
CA LYS A 116 5.43 11.12 -0.83
C LYS A 116 6.60 11.26 0.11
N ILE A 117 7.79 11.41 -0.46
CA ILE A 117 8.93 11.98 0.27
C ILE A 117 8.77 13.50 0.25
N ARG A 118 8.69 14.13 1.43
CA ARG A 118 8.64 15.59 1.57
C ARG A 118 10.04 16.20 1.66
N LYS A 119 11.00 15.45 2.23
CA LYS A 119 12.40 15.83 2.36
C LYS A 119 13.28 14.64 2.00
N PHE A 120 14.16 14.82 1.01
CA PHE A 120 14.96 13.73 0.46
C PHE A 120 16.26 13.44 1.24
N GLY A 121 16.63 14.29 2.20
CA GLY A 121 17.85 14.11 2.98
C GLY A 121 19.07 13.90 2.08
N GLN A 122 19.87 12.87 2.37
CA GLN A 122 21.04 12.49 1.56
C GLN A 122 20.68 11.52 0.42
N PHE A 123 19.40 11.18 0.25
CA PHE A 123 18.97 10.24 -0.77
C PHE A 123 18.96 10.91 -2.16
N PRO A 124 19.62 10.32 -3.19
CA PRO A 124 19.83 10.97 -4.49
C PRO A 124 18.58 10.94 -5.40
N LEU A 125 17.43 11.34 -4.85
CA LEU A 125 16.17 11.54 -5.56
C LEU A 125 15.74 13.01 -5.51
N GLN A 126 14.97 13.44 -6.50
CA GLN A 126 14.35 14.77 -6.55
C GLN A 126 12.84 14.71 -6.45
N LYS A 127 12.23 13.62 -6.92
CA LYS A 127 10.80 13.40 -6.85
C LYS A 127 10.51 11.96 -6.49
N HIS A 128 9.45 11.77 -5.71
CA HIS A 128 9.00 10.48 -5.27
C HIS A 128 7.49 10.56 -4.98
N PHE A 129 6.75 9.61 -5.52
CA PHE A 129 5.34 9.44 -5.25
C PHE A 129 5.02 7.95 -5.21
N ALA A 130 4.37 7.53 -4.15
CA ALA A 130 4.05 6.14 -3.89
C ALA A 130 2.55 5.93 -3.82
N PHE A 131 2.13 4.76 -4.32
CA PHE A 131 0.75 4.32 -4.27
C PHE A 131 0.72 2.82 -3.95
N VAL A 132 0.12 2.50 -2.81
CA VAL A 132 -0.03 1.14 -2.29
C VAL A 132 -1.48 0.72 -2.45
N GLN A 133 -1.71 -0.46 -2.98
CA GLN A 133 -3.04 -0.99 -3.27
C GLN A 133 -3.23 -2.32 -2.53
N PHE A 134 -4.43 -2.56 -2.03
CA PHE A 134 -4.78 -3.77 -1.30
C PHE A 134 -5.91 -4.48 -2.04
N VAL A 135 -5.57 -5.42 -2.91
CA VAL A 135 -6.57 -6.07 -3.79
C VAL A 135 -6.99 -7.39 -3.17
N ASP A 136 -8.29 -7.57 -2.92
CA ASP A 136 -8.83 -8.87 -2.53
C ASP A 136 -8.63 -9.88 -3.67
N VAL A 137 -7.95 -10.98 -3.37
CA VAL A 137 -7.66 -12.06 -4.33
C VAL A 137 -8.11 -13.42 -3.79
N ALA A 138 -8.94 -13.45 -2.74
CA ALA A 138 -9.54 -14.68 -2.25
C ALA A 138 -10.36 -15.34 -3.38
N ALA A 139 -10.18 -16.65 -3.56
CA ALA A 139 -10.86 -17.41 -4.63
C ALA A 139 -12.38 -17.48 -4.40
N SER A 140 -12.79 -17.49 -3.13
CA SER A 140 -14.18 -17.43 -2.69
C SER A 140 -14.26 -16.87 -1.26
N PRO A 141 -15.45 -16.41 -0.82
CA PRO A 141 -15.66 -15.97 0.57
C PRO A 141 -15.38 -17.03 1.63
N GLU A 142 -15.40 -18.32 1.24
CA GLU A 142 -15.15 -19.47 2.12
C GLU A 142 -13.68 -19.91 2.10
N SER A 143 -12.87 -19.37 1.19
CA SER A 143 -11.44 -19.68 1.10
C SER A 143 -10.62 -18.88 2.11
N THR A 144 -9.38 -19.33 2.37
CA THR A 144 -8.43 -18.56 3.18
C THR A 144 -8.31 -17.14 2.62
N PRO A 145 -8.61 -16.09 3.41
CA PRO A 145 -8.51 -14.72 2.94
C PRO A 145 -7.12 -14.41 2.43
N ALA A 146 -7.03 -13.76 1.27
CA ALA A 146 -5.76 -13.39 0.65
C ALA A 146 -5.88 -12.01 0.01
N THR A 147 -4.90 -11.16 0.27
CA THR A 147 -4.82 -9.81 -0.28
C THR A 147 -3.51 -9.65 -1.04
N LEU A 148 -3.60 -9.24 -2.30
CA LEU A 148 -2.44 -8.84 -3.09
C LEU A 148 -2.10 -7.38 -2.77
N VAL A 149 -0.97 -7.16 -2.11
CA VAL A 149 -0.43 -5.82 -1.85
C VAL A 149 0.42 -5.41 -3.04
N ILE A 150 0.04 -4.34 -3.73
CA ILE A 150 0.78 -3.80 -4.87
C ILE A 150 1.35 -2.44 -4.49
N TRP A 151 2.67 -2.37 -4.30
CA TRP A 151 3.39 -1.15 -3.96
C TRP A 151 4.07 -0.57 -5.19
N SER A 152 3.54 0.56 -5.65
CA SER A 152 3.99 1.22 -6.87
C SER A 152 4.63 2.56 -6.53
N LEU A 153 5.83 2.80 -7.05
CA LEU A 153 6.59 4.03 -6.85
C LEU A 153 6.87 4.69 -8.19
N LYS A 154 6.79 6.02 -8.24
CA LYS A 154 7.32 6.83 -9.33
C LYS A 154 8.37 7.76 -8.79
N VAL A 155 9.60 7.61 -9.30
CA VAL A 155 10.77 8.35 -8.81
C VAL A 155 11.48 9.09 -9.92
N GLN A 156 12.07 10.24 -9.58
CA GLN A 156 13.01 10.94 -10.45
C GLN A 156 14.36 11.02 -9.73
N PRO A 157 15.41 10.37 -10.25
CA PRO A 157 16.76 10.50 -9.72
C PRO A 157 17.25 11.95 -9.80
N SER A 158 18.13 12.34 -8.88
CA SER A 158 18.90 13.58 -9.03
C SER A 158 19.98 13.44 -10.10
N VAL A 159 20.65 14.54 -10.48
CA VAL A 159 21.80 14.49 -11.41
C VAL A 159 22.88 13.51 -10.91
N ILE A 160 23.15 13.50 -9.61
CA ILE A 160 24.05 12.56 -8.96
C ILE A 160 23.47 11.14 -9.00
N GLY A 161 22.15 10.99 -8.77
CA GLY A 161 21.47 9.71 -8.88
C GLY A 161 21.49 9.09 -10.29
N TYR A 162 21.45 9.92 -11.33
CA TYR A 162 21.65 9.48 -12.71
C TYR A 162 23.07 8.99 -12.97
N LEU A 163 24.08 9.54 -12.29
CA LEU A 163 25.46 9.08 -12.39
C LEU A 163 25.65 7.65 -11.84
N PHE A 164 24.86 7.28 -10.81
CA PHE A 164 24.79 5.90 -10.31
C PHE A 164 23.96 5.01 -11.25
N CYS A 165 24.59 4.55 -12.34
CA CYS A 165 24.02 3.62 -13.32
C CYS A 165 22.64 4.05 -13.88
N CYS A 166 22.47 5.32 -14.25
CA CYS A 166 21.20 5.87 -14.75
C CYS A 166 20.03 5.75 -13.75
N GLY A 167 20.32 5.66 -12.45
CA GLY A 167 19.35 5.38 -11.39
C GLY A 167 19.09 3.88 -11.17
N GLY A 168 19.78 2.98 -11.88
CA GLY A 168 19.61 1.52 -11.78
C GLY A 168 19.96 0.98 -10.39
N LEU A 169 21.04 1.45 -9.79
CA LEU A 169 21.43 1.05 -8.42
C LEU A 169 20.36 1.48 -7.39
N ILE A 170 19.87 2.73 -7.52
CA ILE A 170 18.83 3.26 -6.64
C ILE A 170 17.55 2.44 -6.78
N LYS A 171 17.13 2.12 -8.01
CA LYS A 171 15.98 1.24 -8.25
C LYS A 171 16.16 -0.14 -7.63
N PHE A 172 17.36 -0.72 -7.75
CA PHE A 172 17.66 -2.02 -7.17
C PHE A 172 17.54 -2.00 -5.65
N ILE A 173 18.12 -0.99 -5.00
CA ILE A 173 18.02 -0.79 -3.55
C ILE A 173 16.56 -0.63 -3.13
N LEU A 174 15.82 0.30 -3.77
CA LEU A 174 14.39 0.52 -3.48
C LEU A 174 13.58 -0.76 -3.64
N ARG A 175 13.76 -1.48 -4.76
CA ARG A 175 13.07 -2.74 -5.02
C ARG A 175 13.36 -3.78 -3.95
N SER A 176 14.63 -3.94 -3.59
CA SER A 176 15.07 -4.91 -2.58
C SER A 176 14.49 -4.59 -1.21
N THR A 177 14.51 -3.32 -0.81
CA THR A 177 13.92 -2.86 0.47
C THR A 177 12.43 -3.11 0.51
N ILE A 178 11.67 -2.66 -0.51
CA ILE A 178 10.21 -2.85 -0.56
C ILE A 178 9.85 -4.33 -0.57
N GLN A 179 10.58 -5.13 -1.36
CA GLN A 179 10.34 -6.58 -1.42
C GLN A 179 10.61 -7.25 -0.08
N SER A 180 11.64 -6.83 0.65
CA SER A 180 11.93 -7.35 1.99
C SER A 180 10.85 -6.99 2.99
N LEU A 181 10.32 -5.75 2.95
CA LEU A 181 9.22 -5.31 3.80
C LEU A 181 7.93 -6.09 3.52
N LEU A 182 7.57 -6.24 2.24
CA LEU A 182 6.37 -6.99 1.85
C LEU A 182 6.47 -8.48 2.21
N LYS A 183 7.66 -9.08 2.08
CA LYS A 183 7.90 -10.46 2.54
C LYS A 183 7.81 -10.61 4.05
N ALA A 184 8.35 -9.65 4.81
CA ALA A 184 8.21 -9.67 6.26
C ALA A 184 6.73 -9.59 6.67
N LEU A 185 5.97 -8.71 6.03
CA LEU A 185 4.52 -8.60 6.22
C LEU A 185 3.79 -9.92 5.91
N SER A 186 4.11 -10.58 4.79
CA SER A 186 3.47 -11.86 4.43
C SER A 186 3.78 -12.98 5.42
N VAL A 187 5.03 -13.09 5.87
CA VAL A 187 5.45 -14.06 6.89
C VAL A 187 4.76 -13.83 8.22
N ASN A 188 4.69 -12.57 8.68
CA ASN A 188 4.05 -12.22 9.95
C ASN A 188 2.54 -12.49 9.93
N ALA A 189 1.87 -12.17 8.81
CA ALA A 189 0.44 -12.43 8.64
C ALA A 189 0.11 -13.93 8.65
N ALA A 190 0.94 -14.75 7.98
CA ALA A 190 0.81 -16.21 8.01
C ALA A 190 1.01 -16.76 9.45
N ALA A 191 2.01 -16.26 10.17
CA ALA A 191 2.27 -16.68 11.55
C ALA A 191 1.13 -16.32 12.51
N LYS A 192 0.54 -15.13 12.38
CA LYS A 192 -0.65 -14.71 13.15
C LYS A 192 -1.84 -15.64 12.88
N THR A 193 -2.07 -16.00 11.61
CA THR A 193 -3.17 -16.88 11.21
C THR A 193 -3.03 -18.28 11.83
N ASN A 194 -1.83 -18.86 11.82
CA ASN A 194 -1.60 -20.20 12.40
C ASN A 194 -1.83 -20.24 13.91
N ARG A 195 -1.44 -19.18 14.64
CA ARG A 195 -1.67 -19.08 16.10
C ARG A 195 -3.15 -19.00 16.50
N HIS A 196 -4.04 -18.62 15.59
CA HIS A 196 -5.47 -18.58 15.85
C HIS A 196 -6.17 -19.93 15.60
N LEU A 197 -5.46 -20.92 15.04
CA LEU A 197 -5.98 -22.26 14.75
C LEU A 197 -5.56 -23.31 15.80
N ASP A 198 -4.60 -22.96 16.67
CA ASP A 198 -4.15 -23.77 17.83
C ASP A 198 -4.93 -23.39 19.11
#